data_AF-A0A963PLS5-F1
#
_entry.id   AF-A0A963PLS5-F1
#
_cell.length_a   1.000
_cell.length_b   1.000
_cell.length_c   1.000
_cell.angle_alpha   90.00
_cell.angle_beta   90.00
_cell.angle_gamma   90.00
#
_symmetry.space_group_name_H-M   'P 1'
#
loop_
_entity.id
_entity.type
_entity.pdbx_description
1 polymer ?
#
loop_
_entity_poly.entity_id
_entity_poly.type
_entity_poly.pdbx_seq_one_letter_code
_entity_poly.pdbx_strand_id
1 'polypeptide(L)'
;AVVVFEDKATDNARDTIRDDVWPGIVALEKGDRLNELSQEVSGMLDARAAADPEFDLDTAIANTLWHEARRYRVSITIGDTHNDADARARLFKGFDDSVPGAAARRRADTIYLPTMRSWMASFAARVIVKIKAIANV
;
A
#
# COMPACT_ATOMS: atom_id res chain seq x y z
N ALA A 1 3.68 -7.98 -12.38
CA ALA A 1 2.62 -7.08 -11.92
C ALA A 1 3.22 -6.16 -10.87
N VAL A 2 3.05 -4.85 -11.01
CA VAL A 2 3.36 -3.92 -9.93
C VAL A 2 2.19 -3.89 -8.97
N VAL A 3 2.50 -3.99 -7.67
CA VAL A 3 1.51 -3.94 -6.62
C VAL A 3 1.71 -2.64 -5.85
N VAL A 4 0.74 -1.74 -5.96
CA VAL A 4 0.74 -0.46 -5.24
C VAL A 4 0.11 -0.67 -3.87
N PHE A 5 0.78 -0.19 -2.83
CA PHE A 5 0.33 -0.35 -1.46
C PHE A 5 -0.25 0.96 -0.94
N GLU A 6 -1.46 0.88 -0.40
CA GLU A 6 -2.08 1.96 0.38
C GLU A 6 -2.30 1.43 1.80
N ASP A 7 -1.22 1.37 2.57
CA ASP A 7 -1.23 0.87 3.94
C ASP A 7 -1.41 2.03 4.92
N LYS A 8 -2.36 1.91 5.86
CA LYS A 8 -2.68 2.96 6.82
C LYS A 8 -2.78 2.43 8.25
N ALA A 9 -2.22 3.17 9.20
CA ALA A 9 -2.39 2.94 10.63
C ALA A 9 -3.26 4.07 11.21
N THR A 10 -4.48 3.74 11.64
CA THR A 10 -5.52 4.71 12.03
C THR A 10 -6.49 4.10 13.05
N ASP A 11 -7.09 4.97 13.86
CA ASP A 11 -8.20 4.60 14.75
C ASP A 11 -9.57 4.69 14.02
N ASN A 12 -9.62 5.34 12.85
CA ASN A 12 -10.83 5.61 12.07
C ASN A 12 -10.82 4.86 10.72
N ALA A 13 -10.67 3.54 10.77
CA ALA A 13 -10.37 2.71 9.60
C ALA A 13 -11.32 2.92 8.40
N ARG A 14 -12.64 2.96 8.61
CA ARG A 14 -13.60 3.10 7.51
C ARG A 14 -13.50 4.46 6.82
N ASP A 15 -13.37 5.53 7.59
CA ASP A 15 -13.29 6.90 7.06
C ASP A 15 -11.96 7.10 6.33
N THR A 16 -10.85 6.64 6.91
CA THR A 16 -9.54 6.66 6.22
C THR A 16 -9.59 5.91 4.88
N ILE A 17 -10.24 4.74 4.83
CA ILE A 17 -10.41 4.03 3.55
C ILE A 17 -11.25 4.85 2.57
N ARG A 18 -12.38 5.41 3.01
CA ARG A 18 -13.32 6.15 2.15
C ARG A 18 -12.71 7.42 1.58
N ASP A 19 -12.06 8.19 2.44
CA ASP A 19 -11.78 9.61 2.21
C ASP A 19 -10.32 9.87 1.81
N ASP A 20 -9.43 8.89 2.03
CA ASP A 20 -8.00 8.97 1.68
C ASP A 20 -7.60 7.86 0.69
N VAL A 21 -7.82 6.59 1.06
CA VAL A 21 -7.34 5.46 0.24
C VAL A 21 -8.05 5.36 -1.11
N TRP A 22 -9.39 5.36 -1.14
CA TRP A 22 -10.12 5.27 -2.40
C TRP A 22 -9.83 6.42 -3.37
N PRO A 23 -9.85 7.70 -2.93
CA PRO A 23 -9.44 8.81 -3.79
C PRO A 23 -8.02 8.67 -4.33
N GLY A 24 -7.06 8.25 -3.50
CA GLY A 24 -5.67 8.03 -3.92
C GLY A 24 -5.53 6.96 -5.01
N ILE A 25 -6.23 5.83 -4.84
CA ILE A 25 -6.28 4.76 -5.84
C ILE A 25 -6.95 5.23 -7.14
N VAL A 26 -8.06 5.94 -7.05
CA VAL A 26 -8.78 6.46 -8.23
C VAL A 26 -7.91 7.44 -9.01
N ALA A 27 -7.14 8.30 -8.32
CA ALA A 27 -6.19 9.21 -8.97
C ALA A 27 -5.09 8.42 -9.73
N LEU A 28 -4.59 7.32 -9.14
CA LEU A 28 -3.63 6.44 -9.82
C LEU A 28 -4.23 5.74 -11.05
N GLU A 29 -5.46 5.24 -10.96
CA GLU A 29 -6.15 4.61 -12.10
C GLU A 29 -6.45 5.60 -13.24
N LYS A 30 -6.67 6.88 -12.92
CA LYS A 30 -6.83 7.97 -13.91
C LYS A 30 -5.50 8.45 -14.52
N GLY A 31 -4.37 8.06 -13.94
CA GLY A 31 -3.04 8.52 -14.37
C GLY A 31 -2.60 9.85 -13.78
N ASP A 32 -3.33 10.42 -12.82
CA ASP A 32 -3.03 11.72 -12.20
C ASP A 32 -1.69 11.70 -11.42
N ARG A 33 -1.25 10.50 -11.02
CA ARG A 33 0.00 10.24 -10.27
C ARG A 33 0.94 9.30 -11.02
N LEU A 34 0.87 9.29 -12.36
CA LEU A 34 1.67 8.38 -13.19
C LEU A 34 3.18 8.65 -13.07
N ASN A 35 3.56 9.91 -12.95
CA ASN A 35 4.95 10.34 -12.79
C ASN A 35 5.61 9.72 -11.53
N GLU A 36 4.89 9.66 -10.42
CA GLU A 36 5.37 9.05 -9.18
C GLU A 36 5.61 7.55 -9.38
N LEU A 37 4.66 6.85 -10.01
CA LEU A 37 4.80 5.42 -10.31
C LEU A 37 5.96 5.14 -11.28
N SER A 38 6.13 5.96 -12.33
CA SER A 38 7.23 5.79 -13.29
C SER A 38 8.59 5.87 -12.60
N GLN A 39 8.78 6.86 -11.72
CA GLN A 39 10.05 7.05 -11.01
C GLN A 39 10.40 5.86 -10.11
N GLU A 40 9.43 5.38 -9.33
CA GLU A 40 9.62 4.23 -8.44
C GLU A 40 9.90 2.94 -9.24
N VAL A 41 9.16 2.70 -10.32
CA VAL A 41 9.34 1.51 -11.17
C VAL A 41 10.70 1.54 -11.87
N SER A 42 11.14 2.70 -12.38
CA SER A 42 12.50 2.87 -12.92
C SER A 42 13.55 2.47 -11.89
N GLY A 43 13.50 3.03 -10.68
CA GLY A 43 14.46 2.73 -9.62
C GLY A 43 14.52 1.25 -9.24
N MET A 44 13.38 0.54 -9.26
CA MET A 44 13.35 -0.90 -9.01
C MET A 44 13.98 -1.72 -10.16
N LEU A 45 13.88 -1.24 -11.40
CA LEU A 45 14.39 -1.92 -12.58
C LEU A 45 15.83 -1.53 -12.94
N ASP A 46 16.39 -0.48 -12.36
CA ASP A 46 17.76 0.00 -12.62
C ASP A 46 18.81 -1.10 -12.44
N ALA A 47 18.70 -1.91 -11.37
CA ALA A 47 19.62 -3.02 -11.14
C ALA A 47 19.55 -4.09 -12.25
N ARG A 48 18.37 -4.28 -12.86
CA ARG A 48 18.18 -5.19 -13.99
C ARG A 48 18.75 -4.61 -15.26
N ALA A 49 18.48 -3.34 -15.55
CA ALA A 49 19.03 -2.62 -16.70
C ALA A 49 20.57 -2.56 -16.65
N ALA A 50 21.14 -2.37 -15.46
CA ALA A 50 22.59 -2.37 -15.26
C ALA A 50 23.23 -3.75 -15.52
N ALA A 51 22.50 -4.83 -15.26
CA ALA A 51 22.98 -6.20 -15.45
C ALA A 51 22.73 -6.73 -16.88
N ASP A 52 21.85 -6.10 -17.66
CA ASP A 52 21.45 -6.53 -19.00
C ASP A 52 21.25 -5.32 -19.91
N PRO A 53 22.24 -4.99 -20.76
CA PRO A 53 22.19 -3.84 -21.67
C PRO A 53 21.11 -3.93 -22.74
N GLU A 54 20.55 -5.11 -23.01
CA GLU A 54 19.45 -5.30 -23.97
C GLU A 54 18.06 -5.16 -23.32
N PHE A 55 18.01 -4.98 -21.99
CA PHE A 55 16.75 -4.79 -21.28
C PHE A 55 16.12 -3.44 -21.63
N ASP A 56 15.01 -3.48 -22.35
CA ASP A 56 14.21 -2.30 -22.69
C ASP A 56 13.41 -1.82 -21.46
N LEU A 57 14.04 -0.92 -20.71
CA LEU A 57 13.48 -0.32 -19.50
C LEU A 57 12.20 0.47 -19.79
N ASP A 58 12.16 1.23 -20.90
CA ASP A 58 11.03 2.08 -21.25
C ASP A 58 9.79 1.23 -21.56
N THR A 59 9.95 0.16 -22.33
CA THR A 59 8.87 -0.80 -22.60
C THR A 59 8.44 -1.54 -21.33
N ALA A 60 9.39 -1.91 -20.45
CA ALA A 60 9.06 -2.56 -19.19
C ALA A 60 8.22 -1.64 -18.27
N ILE A 61 8.58 -0.36 -18.19
CA ILE A 61 7.83 0.67 -17.47
C ILE A 61 6.45 0.83 -18.10
N ALA A 62 6.36 1.06 -19.42
CA ALA A 62 5.09 1.26 -20.11
C ALA A 62 4.13 0.07 -19.91
N ASN A 63 4.60 -1.17 -20.07
CA ASN A 63 3.80 -2.37 -19.87
C ASN A 63 3.32 -2.53 -18.42
N THR A 64 4.16 -2.14 -17.46
CA THR A 64 3.83 -2.22 -16.04
C THR A 64 2.85 -1.13 -15.60
N LEU A 65 2.91 0.02 -16.27
CA LEU A 65 2.05 1.18 -16.06
C LEU A 65 0.80 1.18 -16.95
N TRP A 66 0.59 0.20 -17.82
CA TRP A 66 -0.67 0.06 -18.57
C TRP A 66 -1.63 -0.92 -17.89
N HIS A 67 -2.91 -0.82 -18.24
CA HIS A 67 -4.01 -1.48 -17.54
C HIS A 67 -3.86 -3.02 -17.49
N GLU A 68 -4.26 -3.61 -16.35
CA GLU A 68 -4.15 -5.02 -15.93
C GLU A 68 -2.82 -5.49 -15.30
N ALA A 69 -1.71 -4.79 -15.52
CA ALA A 69 -0.45 -5.11 -14.82
C ALA A 69 -0.41 -4.56 -13.38
N ARG A 70 -1.22 -3.51 -13.10
CA ARG A 70 -1.34 -2.88 -11.77
C ARG A 70 -2.35 -3.59 -10.88
N ARG A 71 -1.90 -3.89 -9.67
CA ARG A 71 -2.71 -4.42 -8.57
C ARG A 71 -2.59 -3.51 -7.36
N TYR A 72 -3.59 -3.53 -6.51
CA TYR A 72 -3.63 -2.71 -5.30
C TYR A 72 -3.74 -3.60 -4.08
N ARG A 73 -2.91 -3.32 -3.08
CA ARG A 73 -3.05 -3.84 -1.73
C ARG A 73 -3.43 -2.69 -0.81
N VAL A 74 -4.53 -2.87 -0.08
CA VAL A 74 -4.89 -1.98 1.02
C VAL A 74 -4.76 -2.75 2.31
N SER A 75 -3.88 -2.29 3.20
CA SER A 75 -3.76 -2.82 4.56
C SER A 75 -4.16 -1.76 5.56
N ILE A 76 -5.01 -2.12 6.52
CA ILE A 76 -5.42 -1.18 7.58
C ILE A 76 -5.39 -1.79 8.97
N THR A 77 -5.02 -0.98 9.95
CA THR A 77 -5.15 -1.38 11.36
C THR A 77 -6.62 -1.39 11.79
N ILE A 78 -7.02 -2.40 12.55
CA ILE A 78 -8.36 -2.54 13.11
C ILE A 78 -8.30 -2.70 14.64
N GLY A 79 -9.29 -2.15 15.34
CA GLY A 79 -9.58 -2.48 16.73
C GLY A 79 -10.77 -3.42 16.86
N ASP A 80 -11.34 -3.51 18.06
CA ASP A 80 -12.45 -4.42 18.39
C ASP A 80 -13.67 -4.24 17.47
N THR A 81 -13.96 -2.99 17.08
CA THR A 81 -15.11 -2.63 16.21
C THR A 81 -15.15 -3.42 14.90
N HIS A 82 -14.00 -3.82 14.35
CA HIS A 82 -13.91 -4.53 13.06
C HIS A 82 -13.26 -5.92 13.20
N ASN A 83 -13.20 -6.48 14.42
CA ASN A 83 -12.59 -7.79 14.65
C ASN A 83 -13.50 -8.96 14.22
N ASP A 84 -14.79 -8.69 13.99
CA ASP A 84 -15.73 -9.61 13.35
C ASP A 84 -15.56 -9.64 11.81
N ALA A 85 -15.89 -10.78 11.18
CA ALA A 85 -15.74 -10.99 9.74
C ALA A 85 -16.62 -10.05 8.89
N ASP A 86 -17.88 -9.86 9.25
CA ASP A 86 -18.80 -9.01 8.49
C ASP A 86 -18.44 -7.53 8.68
N ALA A 87 -18.09 -7.14 9.91
CA ALA A 87 -17.59 -5.80 10.20
C ALA A 87 -16.31 -5.48 9.43
N ARG A 88 -15.38 -6.44 9.35
CA ARG A 88 -14.14 -6.32 8.58
C ARG A 88 -14.40 -6.23 7.08
N ALA A 89 -15.30 -7.05 6.53
CA ALA A 89 -15.65 -7.00 5.11
C ALA A 89 -16.23 -5.62 4.72
N ARG A 90 -17.06 -5.02 5.58
CA ARG A 90 -17.65 -3.68 5.33
C ARG A 90 -16.64 -2.54 5.26
N LEU A 91 -15.43 -2.69 5.82
CA LEU A 91 -14.36 -1.69 5.71
C LEU A 91 -14.02 -1.40 4.24
N PHE A 92 -14.01 -2.45 3.43
CA PHE A 92 -13.54 -2.40 2.05
C PHE A 92 -14.66 -2.21 1.03
N LYS A 93 -15.87 -1.82 1.47
CA LYS A 93 -16.97 -1.50 0.56
C LYS A 93 -16.54 -0.38 -0.44
N GLY A 94 -16.75 -0.63 -1.73
CA GLY A 94 -16.39 0.27 -2.82
C GLY A 94 -14.98 0.06 -3.39
N PHE A 95 -14.26 -0.98 -2.95
CA PHE A 95 -12.95 -1.30 -3.52
C PHE A 95 -13.07 -1.72 -4.99
N ASP A 96 -14.15 -2.38 -5.37
CA ASP A 96 -14.43 -2.79 -6.73
C ASP A 96 -14.82 -1.63 -7.66
N ASP A 97 -15.49 -0.62 -7.13
CA ASP A 97 -15.74 0.64 -7.83
C ASP A 97 -14.45 1.46 -8.01
N SER A 98 -13.56 1.43 -7.01
CA SER A 98 -12.30 2.18 -7.00
C SER A 98 -11.22 1.53 -7.88
N VAL A 99 -11.22 0.20 -7.99
CA VAL A 99 -10.35 -0.60 -8.87
C VAL A 99 -11.22 -1.56 -9.68
N PRO A 100 -11.73 -1.16 -10.85
CA PRO A 100 -12.58 -2.01 -11.66
C PRO A 100 -11.83 -3.21 -12.25
N GLY A 101 -12.58 -4.20 -12.75
CA GLY A 101 -12.04 -5.40 -13.38
C GLY A 101 -11.87 -6.60 -12.43
N ALA A 102 -10.92 -7.48 -12.76
CA ALA A 102 -10.77 -8.78 -12.10
C ALA A 102 -10.46 -8.65 -10.60
N ALA A 103 -11.05 -9.51 -9.78
CA ALA A 103 -10.83 -9.52 -8.33
C ALA A 103 -9.36 -9.69 -7.93
N ALA A 104 -8.55 -10.37 -8.75
CA ALA A 104 -7.11 -10.52 -8.53
C ALA A 104 -6.32 -9.20 -8.53
N ARG A 105 -6.92 -8.09 -8.98
CA ARG A 105 -6.34 -6.74 -8.88
C ARG A 105 -6.44 -6.13 -7.49
N ARG A 106 -7.26 -6.70 -6.61
CA ARG A 106 -7.64 -6.12 -5.31
C ARG A 106 -7.28 -7.07 -4.19
N ARG A 107 -6.42 -6.61 -3.28
CA ARG A 107 -6.11 -7.32 -2.04
C ARG A 107 -6.39 -6.42 -0.85
N ALA A 108 -7.18 -6.92 0.09
CA ALA A 108 -7.51 -6.24 1.33
C ALA A 108 -6.95 -7.05 2.50
N ASP A 109 -6.11 -6.43 3.31
CA ASP A 109 -5.53 -7.03 4.51
C ASP A 109 -5.87 -6.16 5.73
N THR A 110 -5.96 -6.78 6.91
CA THR A 110 -6.14 -6.06 8.17
C THR A 110 -5.18 -6.55 9.23
N ILE A 111 -4.73 -5.64 10.09
CA ILE A 111 -3.91 -5.96 11.26
C ILE A 111 -4.68 -5.57 12.52
N TYR A 112 -4.96 -6.54 13.38
CA TYR A 112 -5.66 -6.28 14.64
C TYR A 112 -4.71 -5.69 15.68
N LEU A 113 -4.97 -4.44 16.06
CA LEU A 113 -4.26 -3.65 17.07
C LEU A 113 -5.30 -2.88 17.90
N PRO A 114 -5.85 -3.47 18.98
CA PRO A 114 -6.94 -2.86 19.76
C PRO A 114 -6.58 -1.50 20.35
N THR A 115 -5.29 -1.26 20.61
CA THR A 115 -4.76 0.02 21.12
C THR A 115 -3.59 0.50 20.27
N MET A 116 -3.84 0.80 18.98
CA MET A 116 -2.82 1.19 17.99
C MET A 116 -1.81 2.24 18.51
N ARG A 117 -2.30 3.32 19.14
CA ARG A 117 -1.45 4.37 19.74
C ARG A 117 -0.49 3.85 20.80
N SER A 118 -0.99 3.04 21.72
CA SER A 118 -0.19 2.47 22.82
C SER A 118 0.82 1.45 22.30
N TRP A 119 0.40 0.64 21.33
CA TRP A 119 1.26 -0.33 20.66
C TRP A 119 2.43 0.37 19.95
N MET A 120 2.14 1.41 19.16
CA MET A 120 3.16 2.16 18.43
C MET A 120 4.13 2.88 19.38
N ALA A 121 3.63 3.49 20.45
CA ALA A 121 4.47 4.12 21.48
C ALA A 121 5.43 3.10 22.12
N SER A 122 4.92 1.91 22.45
CA SER A 122 5.71 0.83 23.04
C SER A 122 6.76 0.29 22.07
N PHE A 123 6.42 0.16 20.78
CA PHE A 123 7.36 -0.23 19.73
C PHE A 123 8.47 0.80 19.57
N ALA A 124 8.11 2.09 19.43
CA ALA A 124 9.07 3.18 19.30
C ALA A 124 10.04 3.24 20.48
N ALA A 125 9.55 3.09 21.71
CA ALA A 125 10.41 3.06 22.90
C ALA A 125 11.46 1.95 22.84
N ARG A 126 11.09 0.74 22.39
CA ARG A 126 12.03 -0.39 22.22
C ARG A 126 13.06 -0.12 21.14
N VAL A 127 12.64 0.45 20.01
CA VAL A 127 13.55 0.81 18.91
C VAL A 127 14.55 1.88 19.36
N ILE A 128 14.10 2.91 20.07
CA ILE A 128 14.97 3.97 20.63
C ILE A 128 16.04 3.36 21.53
N VAL A 129 15.66 2.47 22.45
CA VAL A 129 16.63 1.76 23.32
C VAL A 129 17.64 0.97 22.49
N LYS A 130 17.20 0.29 21.42
CA LYS A 130 18.10 -0.49 20.57
C LYS A 130 19.05 0.37 19.75
N ILE A 131 18.56 1.48 19.18
CA ILE A 131 19.39 2.44 18.43
C ILE A 131 20.46 3.02 19.35
N LYS A 132 20.08 3.44 20.56
CA LYS A 132 21.00 3.92 21.61
C LYS A 132 22.12 2.92 21.93
N ALA A 133 21.73 1.66 22.15
CA ALA A 133 22.69 0.59 22.40
C ALA A 133 23.65 0.32 21.21
N ILE A 134 23.19 0.49 19.97
CA ILE A 134 24.04 0.32 18.77
C ILE A 134 24.96 1.54 18.59
N ALA A 135 24.45 2.73 18.85
CA ALA A 135 25.15 3.99 18.66
C ALA A 135 26.06 4.38 19.85
N ASN A 136 26.10 3.56 20.92
CA ASN A 136 26.81 3.85 22.17
C ASN A 136 26.44 5.21 22.81
N VAL A 137 25.16 5.58 22.75
CA VAL A 137 24.57 6.81 23.33
C VAL A 137 23.30 6.53 24.11
#